data_AF-A0A954UW47-F1
#
_entry.id   AF-A0A954UW47-F1
#
_cell.length_a   1.000
_cell.length_b   1.000
_cell.length_c   1.000
_cell.angle_alpha   90.00
_cell.angle_beta   90.00
_cell.angle_gamma   90.00
#
_symmetry.space_group_name_H-M   'P 1'
#
loop_
_entity.id
_entity.type
_entity.pdbx_description
1 polymer ?
#
loop_
_entity_poly.entity_id
_entity_poly.type
_entity_poly.pdbx_seq_one_letter_code
_entity_poly.pdbx_strand_id
1 'polypeptide(L)'
;MPLLLILIILSIAIPIAWLLSEFYSDRPARIALGVLAIATSFGIASLVGSIVRGLEGMRANVYFSEATKDLIQNTIIELENNRPDVVLRELKNLRSEFRPTYETRDEYDTLVDRYIHAISSSPVEHEGGAREWSHELQGDKSTAADTSPAPPSAAPKSPQTDE
;
A
#
# COMPACT_ATOMS: atom_id res chain seq x y z
N MET A 1 -2.30 -20.60 4.57
CA MET A 1 -1.84 -21.89 4.00
C MET A 1 -2.96 -22.88 3.69
N PRO A 2 -3.87 -23.29 4.61
CA PRO A 2 -4.85 -24.33 4.31
C PRO A 2 -5.86 -23.92 3.21
N LEU A 3 -6.28 -22.65 3.18
CA LEU A 3 -7.22 -22.14 2.19
C LEU A 3 -6.67 -22.20 0.74
N LEU A 4 -5.39 -21.88 0.55
CA LEU A 4 -4.75 -21.93 -0.76
C LEU A 4 -4.67 -23.38 -1.27
N LEU A 5 -4.39 -24.32 -0.38
CA LEU A 5 -4.38 -25.75 -0.71
C LEU A 5 -5.77 -26.25 -1.12
N ILE A 6 -6.83 -25.83 -0.43
CA ILE A 6 -8.22 -26.14 -0.81
C ILE A 6 -8.56 -25.57 -2.20
N LEU A 7 -8.16 -24.33 -2.50
CA LEU A 7 -8.40 -23.72 -3.80
C LEU A 7 -7.67 -24.46 -4.93
N ILE A 8 -6.42 -24.87 -4.71
CA ILE A 8 -5.66 -25.67 -5.68
C ILE A 8 -6.35 -27.02 -5.92
N ILE A 9 -6.73 -27.73 -4.85
CA ILE A 9 -7.42 -29.02 -4.97
C ILE A 9 -8.72 -28.84 -5.74
N LEU A 10 -9.53 -27.83 -5.40
CA LEU A 10 -10.80 -27.56 -6.06
C LEU A 10 -10.61 -27.22 -7.56
N SER A 11 -9.59 -26.41 -7.86
CA SER A 11 -9.24 -26.02 -9.24
C SER A 11 -8.82 -27.18 -10.11
N ILE A 12 -8.30 -28.26 -9.52
CA ILE A 12 -7.87 -29.46 -10.25
C ILE A 12 -8.98 -30.52 -10.26
N ALA A 13 -9.67 -30.70 -9.14
CA ALA A 13 -10.71 -31.71 -8.97
C ALA A 13 -11.93 -31.44 -9.85
N ILE A 14 -12.35 -30.17 -10.02
CA ILE A 14 -13.53 -29.83 -10.82
C ILE A 14 -13.33 -30.16 -12.32
N PRO A 15 -12.23 -29.76 -12.98
CA PRO A 15 -11.96 -30.18 -14.36
C PRO A 15 -11.87 -31.70 -14.54
N ILE A 16 -11.27 -32.41 -13.58
CA ILE A 16 -11.19 -33.88 -13.61
C ILE A 16 -12.58 -34.49 -13.47
N ALA A 17 -13.41 -34.00 -12.54
CA ALA A 17 -14.78 -34.47 -12.36
C ALA A 17 -15.65 -34.21 -13.60
N TRP A 18 -15.46 -33.06 -14.25
CA TRP A 18 -16.09 -32.76 -15.54
C TRP A 18 -15.65 -33.72 -16.64
N LEU A 19 -14.36 -34.04 -16.73
CA LEU A 19 -13.84 -35.00 -17.70
C LEU A 19 -14.37 -36.42 -17.46
N LEU A 20 -14.44 -36.85 -16.19
CA LEU A 20 -15.00 -38.14 -15.82
C LEU A 20 -16.51 -38.23 -16.12
N SER A 21 -17.23 -37.11 -16.01
CA SER A 21 -18.64 -37.00 -16.37
C SER A 21 -18.91 -37.27 -17.85
N GLU A 22 -17.93 -37.10 -18.75
CA GLU A 22 -18.09 -37.38 -20.19
C GLU A 22 -18.36 -38.86 -20.47
N PHE A 23 -17.91 -39.75 -19.57
CA PHE A 23 -18.09 -41.19 -19.72
C PHE A 23 -19.46 -41.70 -19.23
N TYR A 24 -20.29 -40.81 -18.66
CA TYR A 24 -21.64 -41.14 -18.20
C TYR A 24 -22.70 -40.51 -19.11
N SER A 25 -23.84 -41.19 -19.28
CA SER A 25 -24.89 -40.77 -20.22
C SER A 25 -25.75 -39.57 -19.74
N ASP A 26 -25.40 -38.97 -18.60
CA ASP A 26 -26.16 -37.89 -17.96
C ASP A 26 -25.80 -36.52 -18.54
N ARG A 27 -26.48 -36.16 -19.64
CA ARG A 27 -26.38 -34.87 -20.30
C ARG A 27 -26.47 -33.64 -19.37
N PRO A 28 -27.40 -33.55 -18.39
CA PRO A 28 -27.49 -32.36 -17.53
C PRO A 28 -26.30 -32.23 -16.57
N ALA A 29 -25.76 -33.35 -16.08
CA ALA A 29 -24.61 -33.35 -15.16
C ALA A 29 -23.37 -32.76 -15.84
N ARG A 30 -23.13 -33.15 -17.10
CA ARG A 30 -22.02 -32.61 -17.90
C ARG A 30 -22.11 -31.10 -18.11
N ILE A 31 -23.30 -30.60 -18.44
CA ILE A 31 -23.50 -29.16 -18.66
C ILE A 31 -23.28 -28.40 -17.35
N ALA A 32 -23.83 -28.89 -16.23
CA ALA A 32 -23.66 -28.27 -14.92
C ALA A 32 -22.18 -28.23 -14.50
N LEU A 33 -21.44 -29.33 -14.66
CA LEU A 33 -20.01 -29.40 -14.34
C LEU A 33 -19.17 -28.49 -15.24
N GLY A 34 -19.52 -28.36 -16.53
CA GLY A 34 -18.82 -27.47 -17.46
C GLY A 34 -19.01 -26.00 -17.10
N VAL A 35 -20.24 -25.60 -16.77
CA VAL A 35 -20.53 -24.23 -16.27
C VAL A 35 -19.79 -23.96 -14.97
N LEU A 36 -19.76 -24.94 -14.06
CA LEU A 36 -19.04 -24.81 -12.79
C LEU A 36 -17.51 -24.68 -12.99
N ALA A 37 -16.93 -25.40 -13.94
CA ALA A 37 -15.51 -25.30 -14.27
C ALA A 37 -15.14 -23.90 -14.81
N ILE A 38 -15.99 -23.33 -15.67
CA ILE A 38 -15.80 -21.96 -16.19
C ILE A 38 -15.96 -20.93 -15.06
N ALA A 39 -17.01 -21.07 -14.24
CA ALA A 39 -17.27 -20.16 -13.13
C ALA A 39 -16.14 -20.18 -12.08
N THR A 40 -15.60 -21.36 -11.76
CA THR A 40 -14.49 -21.48 -10.83
C THR A 40 -13.20 -20.89 -11.38
N SER A 41 -12.92 -21.05 -12.68
CA SER A 41 -11.78 -20.40 -13.33
C SER A 41 -11.84 -18.87 -13.21
N PHE A 42 -13.02 -18.28 -13.48
CA PHE A 42 -13.22 -16.84 -13.35
C PHE A 42 -13.18 -16.37 -11.89
N GLY A 43 -13.76 -17.15 -10.98
CA GLY A 43 -13.76 -16.86 -9.56
C GLY A 43 -12.36 -16.83 -8.95
N ILE A 44 -11.51 -17.80 -9.30
CA ILE A 44 -10.11 -17.86 -8.84
C ILE A 44 -9.34 -16.66 -9.40
N ALA A 45 -9.48 -16.35 -10.69
CA ALA A 45 -8.81 -15.20 -11.31
C ALA A 45 -9.20 -13.88 -10.62
N SER A 46 -10.49 -13.67 -10.35
CA SER A 46 -10.99 -12.49 -9.65
C SER A 46 -10.48 -12.39 -8.21
N LEU A 47 -10.45 -13.52 -7.49
CA LEU A 47 -9.93 -13.60 -6.13
C LEU A 47 -8.44 -13.27 -6.08
N VAL A 48 -7.64 -13.91 -6.93
CA VAL A 48 -6.19 -13.67 -7.02
C VAL A 48 -5.93 -12.22 -7.43
N GLY A 49 -6.63 -11.70 -8.43
CA GLY A 49 -6.50 -10.31 -8.85
C GLY A 49 -6.83 -9.31 -7.74
N SER A 50 -7.85 -9.60 -6.92
CA SER A 50 -8.21 -8.75 -5.78
C SER A 50 -7.15 -8.78 -4.68
N ILE A 51 -6.58 -9.95 -4.39
CA ILE A 51 -5.50 -10.12 -3.41
C ILE A 51 -4.23 -9.39 -3.88
N VAL A 52 -3.82 -9.60 -5.12
CA VAL A 52 -2.62 -8.97 -5.70
C VAL A 52 -2.77 -7.45 -5.74
N ARG A 53 -3.90 -6.94 -6.24
CA ARG A 53 -4.20 -5.49 -6.28
C ARG A 53 -4.25 -4.89 -4.87
N GLY A 54 -4.81 -5.60 -3.90
CA GLY A 54 -4.83 -5.16 -2.50
C GLY A 54 -3.43 -5.10 -1.89
N LEU A 55 -2.59 -6.10 -2.17
CA LEU A 55 -1.20 -6.15 -1.71
C LEU A 55 -0.36 -5.01 -2.28
N GLU A 56 -0.48 -4.73 -3.58
CA GLU A 56 0.24 -3.63 -4.23
C GLU A 56 -0.06 -2.28 -3.58
N GLY A 57 -1.33 -2.01 -3.24
CA GLY A 57 -1.74 -0.79 -2.54
C GLY A 57 -1.15 -0.67 -1.13
N MET A 58 -1.08 -1.77 -0.38
CA MET A 58 -0.51 -1.76 0.98
C MET A 58 1.01 -1.57 0.97
N ARG A 59 1.72 -2.17 0.01
CA ARG A 59 3.18 -2.05 -0.07
C ARG A 59 3.63 -0.61 -0.31
N ALA A 60 2.91 0.15 -1.13
CA ALA A 60 3.24 1.54 -1.39
C ALA A 60 3.14 2.41 -0.12
N ASN A 61 2.13 2.18 0.73
CA ASN A 61 1.94 2.99 1.92
C ASN A 61 2.97 2.67 3.02
N VAL A 62 3.33 1.39 3.14
CA VAL A 62 4.39 0.95 4.08
C VAL A 62 5.74 1.55 3.68
N TYR A 63 6.08 1.49 2.39
CA TYR A 63 7.36 1.97 1.87
C TYR A 63 7.62 3.46 2.16
N PHE A 64 6.62 4.32 1.92
CA PHE A 64 6.75 5.75 2.25
C PHE A 64 6.77 5.99 3.77
N SER A 65 5.97 5.23 4.53
CA SER A 65 5.90 5.42 5.98
C SER A 65 7.20 5.07 6.69
N GLU A 66 7.88 4.03 6.22
CA GLU A 66 9.19 3.62 6.71
C GLU A 66 10.19 4.73 6.41
N ALA A 67 10.49 5.02 5.13
CA ALA A 67 11.48 6.04 4.76
C ALA A 67 11.23 7.39 5.47
N THR A 68 9.97 7.82 5.58
CA THR A 68 9.63 9.06 6.29
C THR A 68 10.00 9.02 7.78
N LYS A 69 9.84 7.88 8.44
CA LYS A 69 10.19 7.70 9.86
C LYS A 69 11.68 7.90 10.08
N ASP A 70 12.51 7.28 9.26
CA ASP A 70 13.98 7.38 9.37
C ASP A 70 14.47 8.78 9.04
N LEU A 71 13.86 9.42 8.04
CA LEU A 71 14.10 10.83 7.73
C LEU A 71 13.87 11.71 8.96
N ILE A 72 12.73 11.58 9.63
CA ILE A 72 12.37 12.38 10.81
C ILE A 72 13.30 12.06 11.97
N GLN A 73 13.51 10.78 12.28
CA GLN A 73 14.29 10.35 13.44
C GLN A 73 15.75 10.81 13.34
N ASN A 74 16.43 10.56 12.21
CA ASN A 74 17.81 10.97 12.04
C ASN A 74 17.95 12.50 11.99
N THR A 75 16.95 13.21 11.45
CA THR A 75 16.93 14.68 11.49
C THR A 75 16.86 15.20 12.93
N ILE A 76 16.01 14.63 13.78
CA ILE A 76 15.91 15.01 15.19
C ILE A 76 17.25 14.75 15.91
N ILE A 77 17.82 13.56 15.75
CA ILE A 77 19.10 13.18 16.39
C ILE A 77 20.22 14.17 16.02
N GLU A 78 20.37 14.52 14.74
CA GLU A 78 21.43 15.42 14.30
C GLU A 78 21.18 16.89 14.72
N LEU A 79 19.91 17.31 14.84
CA LEU A 79 19.56 18.59 15.43
C LEU A 79 19.90 18.65 16.93
N GLU A 80 19.61 17.57 17.68
CA GLU A 80 19.97 17.43 19.09
C GLU A 80 21.49 17.38 19.31
N ASN A 81 22.23 16.81 18.35
CA ASN A 81 23.70 16.81 18.33
C ASN A 81 24.31 18.17 17.92
N ASN A 82 23.51 19.23 17.84
CA ASN A 82 23.95 20.59 17.53
C ASN A 82 24.59 20.73 16.13
N ARG A 83 24.08 20.00 15.13
CA ARG A 83 24.53 20.05 13.72
C ARG A 83 23.47 20.61 12.74
N PRO A 84 22.80 21.74 13.05
CA PRO A 84 21.69 22.25 12.23
C PRO A 84 22.11 22.69 10.83
N ASP A 85 23.35 23.15 10.64
CA ASP A 85 23.83 23.59 9.33
C ASP A 85 23.97 22.44 8.33
N VAL A 86 24.42 21.27 8.80
CA VAL A 86 24.56 20.05 8.00
C VAL A 86 23.18 19.54 7.61
N VAL A 87 22.29 19.41 8.60
CA VAL A 87 20.89 19.02 8.38
C VAL A 87 20.22 19.94 7.36
N LEU A 88 20.33 21.25 7.53
CA LEU A 88 19.70 22.22 6.63
C LEU A 88 20.26 22.14 5.20
N ARG A 89 21.56 21.91 5.05
CA ARG A 89 22.19 21.76 3.72
C ARG A 89 21.70 20.50 3.02
N GLU A 90 21.76 19.36 3.69
CA GLU A 90 21.35 18.09 3.08
C GLU A 90 19.83 18.03 2.86
N LEU A 91 19.03 18.68 3.71
CA LEU A 91 17.58 18.75 3.52
C LEU A 91 17.21 19.59 2.29
N LYS A 92 17.99 20.65 2.00
CA LYS A 92 17.86 21.43 0.76
C LYS A 92 18.24 20.60 -0.47
N ASN A 93 19.28 19.77 -0.37
CA ASN A 93 19.69 18.85 -1.44
C ASN A 93 18.58 17.82 -1.70
N LEU A 94 18.09 17.16 -0.65
CA LEU A 94 16.98 16.21 -0.72
C LEU A 94 15.75 16.84 -1.40
N ARG A 95 15.35 18.04 -0.99
CA ARG A 95 14.23 18.77 -1.61
C ARG A 95 14.45 19.06 -3.10
N SER A 96 15.69 19.33 -3.52
CA SER A 96 16.00 19.64 -4.92
C SER A 96 15.96 18.42 -5.82
N GLU A 97 16.32 17.25 -5.28
CA GLU A 97 16.30 15.96 -5.97
C GLU A 97 14.91 15.32 -5.95
N PHE A 98 14.11 15.58 -4.92
CA PHE A 98 12.78 15.03 -4.77
C PHE A 98 11.81 15.58 -5.83
N ARG A 99 11.60 14.81 -6.90
CA ARG A 99 10.63 15.07 -7.96
C ARG A 99 9.60 13.95 -8.02
N PRO A 100 8.54 14.02 -7.19
CA PRO A 100 7.54 12.96 -7.16
C PRO A 100 6.81 12.91 -8.50
N THR A 101 6.99 11.83 -9.25
CA THR A 101 6.11 11.46 -10.37
C THR A 101 5.41 10.15 -10.06
N TYR A 102 4.27 9.90 -10.71
CA TYR A 102 3.52 8.66 -10.52
C TYR A 102 4.31 7.41 -10.95
N GLU A 103 5.30 7.58 -11.84
CA GLU A 103 6.11 6.50 -12.41
C GLU A 103 7.43 6.28 -11.64
N THR A 104 7.92 7.27 -10.89
CA THR A 104 9.21 7.22 -10.16
C THR A 104 9.04 7.11 -8.64
N ARG A 105 8.03 6.37 -8.18
CA ARG A 105 7.78 6.16 -6.75
C ARG A 105 8.91 5.43 -6.03
N ASP A 106 9.71 4.66 -6.77
CA ASP A 106 10.71 3.74 -6.22
C ASP A 106 12.00 4.45 -5.74
N GLU A 107 12.17 5.75 -6.01
CA GLU A 107 13.42 6.46 -5.68
C GLU A 107 13.40 7.15 -4.31
N TYR A 108 12.24 7.29 -3.66
CA TYR A 108 12.13 8.06 -2.41
C TYR A 108 13.00 7.51 -1.28
N ASP A 109 12.99 6.19 -1.11
CA ASP A 109 13.77 5.49 -0.10
C ASP A 109 15.27 5.66 -0.35
N THR A 110 15.71 5.56 -1.61
CA THR A 110 17.12 5.80 -1.99
C THR A 110 17.55 7.25 -1.71
N LEU A 111 16.66 8.22 -1.91
CA LEU A 111 16.93 9.62 -1.60
C LEU A 111 17.04 9.86 -0.09
N VAL A 112 16.14 9.24 0.70
CA VAL A 112 16.18 9.31 2.16
C VAL A 112 17.42 8.61 2.71
N ASP A 113 17.75 7.42 2.21
CA ASP A 113 18.93 6.65 2.62
C ASP A 113 20.22 7.44 2.39
N ARG A 114 20.33 8.08 1.21
CA ARG A 114 21.45 8.99 0.93
C ARG A 114 21.49 10.18 1.88
N TYR A 115 20.33 10.75 2.22
CA TYR A 115 20.24 11.86 3.16
C TYR A 115 20.71 11.45 4.57
N ILE A 116 20.21 10.34 5.12
CA ILE A 116 20.57 9.89 6.47
C ILE A 116 22.07 9.57 6.59
N HIS A 117 22.65 8.97 5.55
CA HIS A 117 24.09 8.70 5.45
C HIS A 117 24.93 9.97 5.26
N ALA A 118 24.37 11.03 4.68
CA ALA A 118 25.06 12.32 4.51
C ALA A 118 25.09 13.14 5.81
N ILE A 119 24.06 13.04 6.64
CA ILE A 119 23.98 13.80 7.90
C ILE A 119 24.63 13.07 9.08
N SER A 120 24.56 11.73 9.14
CA SER A 120 25.00 10.95 10.30
C SER A 120 26.07 9.92 9.94
N SER A 121 27.03 9.72 10.85
CA SER A 121 28.03 8.64 10.78
C SER A 121 27.52 7.32 11.37
N SER A 122 26.37 7.33 12.02
CA SER A 122 25.72 6.14 12.60
C SER A 122 24.21 6.25 12.42
N PRO A 123 23.73 6.19 11.17
CA PRO A 123 22.32 6.32 10.85
C PRO A 123 21.51 5.23 11.54
N VAL A 124 20.31 5.60 12.01
CA VAL A 124 19.32 4.62 12.47
C VAL A 124 18.49 4.22 11.27
N GLU A 125 18.64 2.95 10.85
CA GLU A 125 17.90 2.33 9.75
C GLU A 125 16.70 1.51 10.26
N HIS A 126 15.69 1.33 9.41
CA HIS A 126 14.40 0.69 9.71
C HIS A 126 14.50 -0.71 10.32
N GLU A 127 15.54 -1.50 10.04
CA GLU A 127 15.73 -2.82 10.67
C GLU A 127 15.99 -2.75 12.18
N GLY A 128 16.37 -1.56 12.69
CA GLY A 128 16.67 -1.29 14.10
C GLY A 128 15.81 -0.19 14.75
N GLY A 129 14.75 0.27 14.07
CA GLY A 129 13.95 1.43 14.48
C GLY A 129 13.66 1.48 15.97
N ALA A 130 13.84 2.65 16.59
CA ALA A 130 13.73 2.82 18.04
C ALA A 130 12.44 2.19 18.57
N ARG A 131 12.58 1.22 19.49
CA ARG A 131 11.46 0.49 20.12
C ARG A 131 10.35 1.42 20.61
N GLU A 132 10.71 2.62 21.00
CA GLU A 132 9.84 3.68 21.49
C GLU A 132 8.71 4.02 20.50
N TRP A 133 8.97 4.06 19.19
CA TRP A 133 7.97 4.42 18.18
C TRP A 133 7.05 3.28 17.76
N SER A 134 7.35 2.03 18.16
CA SER A 134 6.50 0.88 17.83
C SER A 134 5.20 0.83 18.65
N HIS A 135 5.16 1.56 19.78
CA HIS A 135 4.01 1.58 20.69
C HIS A 135 2.97 2.66 20.35
N GLU A 136 3.34 3.71 19.61
CA GLU A 136 2.43 4.83 19.33
C GLU A 136 1.40 4.50 18.23
N LEU A 137 1.73 3.59 17.32
CA LEU A 137 0.86 3.19 16.20
C LEU A 137 -0.27 2.20 16.58
N GLN A 138 -0.27 1.66 17.80
CA GLN A 138 -1.37 0.80 18.29
C GLN A 138 -2.54 1.59 18.90
N GLY A 139 -2.39 2.91 19.11
CA GLY A 139 -3.34 3.73 19.86
C GLY A 139 -4.55 4.28 19.10
N ASP A 140 -4.50 4.44 17.77
CA ASP A 140 -5.48 5.27 17.05
C ASP A 140 -6.18 4.57 15.88
N LYS A 141 -6.84 3.45 16.15
CA LYS A 141 -7.82 2.84 15.22
C LYS A 141 -9.27 3.18 15.56
N SER A 142 -9.53 3.98 16.59
CA SER A 142 -10.89 4.21 17.10
C SER A 142 -11.54 5.53 16.66
N THR A 143 -10.82 6.44 16.00
CA THR A 143 -11.29 7.84 15.90
C THR A 143 -11.55 8.34 14.46
N ALA A 144 -11.31 7.53 13.43
CA ALA A 144 -11.45 7.95 12.03
C ALA A 144 -12.87 7.80 11.43
N ALA A 145 -13.90 7.53 12.24
CA ALA A 145 -15.26 7.27 11.73
C ALA A 145 -16.20 8.48 11.72
N ASP A 146 -15.81 9.67 12.23
CA ASP A 146 -16.79 10.73 12.52
C ASP A 146 -16.44 12.15 12.05
N THR A 147 -15.61 12.30 11.01
CA THR A 147 -15.40 13.61 10.37
C THR A 147 -15.80 13.58 8.90
N SER A 148 -17.11 13.49 8.67
CA SER A 148 -17.70 13.89 7.39
C SER A 148 -17.55 15.41 7.25
N PRO A 149 -16.80 15.93 6.26
CA PRO A 149 -16.68 17.38 6.08
C PRO A 149 -18.04 17.98 5.73
N ALA A 150 -18.44 19.03 6.46
CA ALA A 150 -19.63 19.80 6.19
C ALA A 150 -19.58 20.39 4.76
N PRO A 151 -20.69 20.42 4.02
CA PRO A 151 -20.72 20.97 2.67
C PRO A 151 -20.34 22.47 2.67
N PRO A 152 -19.64 22.94 1.63
CA PRO A 152 -19.19 24.32 1.55
C PRO A 152 -20.39 25.28 1.54
N SER A 153 -20.40 26.21 2.50
CA SER A 153 -21.34 27.31 2.60
C SER A 153 -21.36 28.11 1.30
N ALA A 154 -22.56 28.32 0.76
CA ALA A 154 -22.79 29.00 -0.52
C ALA A 154 -22.08 30.36 -0.60
N ALA A 155 -21.42 30.60 -1.73
CA ALA A 155 -20.74 31.86 -2.04
C ALA A 155 -21.71 33.05 -2.08
N PRO A 156 -21.31 34.25 -1.61
CA PRO A 156 -22.12 35.46 -1.69
C PRO A 156 -22.28 35.89 -3.17
N LYS A 157 -23.53 36.16 -3.58
CA LYS A 157 -23.87 36.71 -4.89
C LYS A 157 -23.20 38.07 -5.09
N SER A 158 -22.48 38.22 -6.20
CA SER A 158 -21.92 39.49 -6.65
C SER A 158 -23.02 40.53 -6.91
N PRO A 159 -22.79 41.83 -6.65
CA PRO A 159 -23.76 42.89 -6.93
C PRO A 159 -23.93 43.07 -8.45
N GLN A 160 -25.18 43.05 -8.91
CA GLN A 160 -25.56 43.53 -10.24
C GLN A 160 -25.35 45.06 -10.28
N THR A 161 -24.47 45.52 -11.18
CA THR A 161 -24.43 46.92 -11.62
C THR A 161 -25.40 47.07 -12.78
N ASP A 162 -26.48 47.81 -12.54
CA ASP A 162 -27.42 48.26 -13.57
C ASP A 162 -26.81 49.46 -14.31
N GLU A 163 -26.74 49.36 -15.64
CA GLU A 163 -26.63 50.49 -16.60
C GLU A 163 -27.95 50.63 -17.36
#